data_AF-A0AAV9JHG8-F1
#
_entry.id   AF-A0AAV9JHG8-F1
#
_cell.length_a   1.000
_cell.length_b   1.000
_cell.length_c   1.000
_cell.angle_alpha   90.00
_cell.angle_beta   90.00
_cell.angle_gamma   90.00
#
_symmetry.space_group_name_H-M   'P 1'
#
loop_
_entity.id
_entity.type
_entity.pdbx_description
1 polymer ?
#
loop_
_entity_poly.entity_id
_entity_poly.type
_entity_poly.pdbx_seq_one_letter_code
_entity_poly.pdbx_strand_id
1 'polypeptide(L)'
;METKTNGIGIDRLTSLPPELMHLVCDFLLPSHQPNIAFTADAPDHSLTHALDYLAATCRTLRGEVNSWAQHFLRHHASITHHKDLKTPKLQSTRNFLRGKAGLLTWAEKHCLFCGKTSARSAILVNGFRCCAHCDKQQWPRKITKTAAKTKYDVKEHHLLPSTHPSLMRLKQPGNLPRLRYGTYLSSNVQTTMFLEADVRRLADHLYGDWERHMADKRAAAQTRKRVKEERKAKTEAADRAWAAQNTPINSAANESQSQDVGAEVTGNSLRESDVSPASMMADLETQPYSLQMAFPLEVLDYQ
;
A
#
# COMPACT_ATOMS: atom_id res chain seq x y z
N MET A 1 -18.73 -21.93 -49.28
CA MET A 1 -18.43 -23.08 -48.41
C MET A 1 -17.86 -22.54 -47.10
N GLU A 2 -18.73 -22.29 -46.13
CA GLU A 2 -18.33 -21.85 -44.80
C GLU A 2 -17.96 -23.07 -43.96
N THR A 3 -16.69 -23.18 -43.58
CA THR A 3 -16.20 -24.21 -42.69
C THR A 3 -16.61 -23.88 -41.26
N LYS A 4 -17.70 -24.51 -40.79
CA LYS A 4 -18.05 -24.56 -39.36
C LYS A 4 -16.95 -25.31 -38.61
N THR A 5 -16.10 -24.60 -37.89
CA THR A 5 -15.23 -25.18 -36.88
C THR A 5 -16.09 -25.61 -35.69
N ASN A 6 -16.39 -26.90 -35.60
CA ASN A 6 -16.93 -27.54 -34.40
C ASN A 6 -15.85 -27.52 -33.30
N GLY A 7 -15.67 -26.37 -32.67
CA GLY A 7 -14.80 -26.21 -31.51
C GLY A 7 -15.43 -26.89 -30.30
N ILE A 8 -15.22 -28.20 -30.14
CA ILE A 8 -15.44 -28.88 -28.86
C ILE A 8 -14.33 -28.36 -27.93
N GLY A 9 -14.61 -27.26 -27.23
CA GLY A 9 -13.74 -26.77 -26.17
C GLY A 9 -13.68 -27.84 -25.09
N ILE A 10 -12.57 -28.56 -25.00
CA ILE A 10 -12.33 -29.54 -23.94
C ILE A 10 -12.31 -28.78 -22.62
N ASP A 11 -13.24 -29.10 -21.72
CA ASP A 11 -13.25 -28.57 -20.36
C ASP A 11 -12.07 -29.15 -19.58
N ARG A 12 -10.98 -28.37 -19.52
CA ARG A 12 -9.74 -28.75 -18.84
C ARG A 12 -9.84 -28.69 -17.32
N LEU A 13 -10.80 -27.94 -16.77
CA LEU A 13 -10.91 -27.75 -15.33
C LEU A 13 -11.66 -28.92 -14.68
N THR A 14 -12.78 -29.35 -15.26
CA THR A 14 -13.53 -30.51 -14.75
C THR A 14 -12.87 -31.85 -15.02
N SER A 15 -11.89 -31.90 -15.92
CA SER A 15 -11.10 -33.10 -16.21
C SER A 15 -9.85 -33.24 -15.32
N LEU A 16 -9.59 -32.29 -14.43
CA LEU A 16 -8.50 -32.41 -13.47
C LEU A 16 -8.76 -33.57 -12.48
N PRO A 17 -7.72 -34.30 -12.06
CA PRO A 17 -7.82 -35.23 -10.94
C PRO A 17 -8.33 -34.54 -9.65
N PRO A 18 -9.07 -35.26 -8.79
CA PRO A 18 -9.61 -34.69 -7.54
C PRO A 18 -8.55 -34.05 -6.64
N GLU A 19 -7.33 -34.57 -6.62
CA GLU A 19 -6.22 -34.03 -5.83
C GLU A 19 -5.85 -32.62 -6.28
N LEU A 20 -5.80 -32.37 -7.60
CA LEU A 20 -5.53 -31.04 -8.14
C LEU A 20 -6.71 -30.11 -7.89
N MET A 21 -7.94 -30.61 -7.94
CA MET A 21 -9.13 -29.82 -7.63
C MET A 21 -9.16 -29.41 -6.15
N HIS A 22 -8.76 -30.30 -5.25
CA HIS A 22 -8.62 -30.00 -3.83
C HIS A 22 -7.54 -28.94 -3.58
N LEU A 23 -6.41 -28.98 -4.29
CA LEU A 23 -5.39 -27.92 -4.23
C LEU A 23 -5.92 -26.57 -4.71
N VAL A 24 -6.73 -26.56 -5.78
CA VAL A 24 -7.44 -25.35 -6.22
C VAL A 24 -8.36 -24.84 -5.10
N CYS A 25 -9.11 -25.72 -4.46
CA CYS A 25 -10.00 -25.34 -3.36
C CYS A 25 -9.23 -24.81 -2.15
N ASP A 26 -8.09 -25.41 -1.78
CA ASP A 26 -7.22 -24.93 -0.70
C ASP A 26 -6.65 -23.54 -1.01
N PHE A 27 -6.32 -23.27 -2.29
CA PHE A 27 -5.88 -21.95 -2.73
C PHE A 27 -7.01 -20.91 -2.70
N LEU A 28 -8.23 -21.32 -3.05
CA LEU A 28 -9.41 -20.45 -3.06
C LEU A 28 -10.04 -20.26 -1.68
N LEU A 29 -9.76 -21.17 -0.72
CA LEU A 29 -10.22 -21.07 0.65
C LEU A 29 -9.84 -19.70 1.22
N PRO A 30 -8.56 -19.29 1.35
CA PRO A 30 -8.19 -17.97 1.86
C PRO A 30 -8.58 -16.84 0.89
N SER A 31 -9.89 -16.58 0.76
CA SER A 31 -10.40 -15.47 0.00
C SER A 31 -9.92 -14.17 0.65
N HIS A 32 -9.33 -13.32 -0.17
CA HIS A 32 -8.70 -12.11 0.30
C HIS A 32 -9.01 -10.96 -0.65
N GLN A 33 -9.81 -10.04 -0.15
CA GLN A 33 -10.28 -8.87 -0.88
C GLN A 33 -10.02 -7.63 0.00
N PRO A 34 -8.76 -7.24 0.20
CA PRO A 34 -8.41 -6.13 1.10
C PRO A 34 -8.89 -4.78 0.55
N ASN A 35 -9.13 -4.69 -0.75
CA ASN A 35 -9.55 -3.47 -1.41
C ASN A 35 -10.96 -3.01 -1.04
N ILE A 36 -11.79 -3.90 -0.52
CA ILE A 36 -13.19 -3.60 -0.23
C ILE A 36 -13.33 -2.55 0.86
N ALA A 37 -12.37 -2.50 1.77
CA ALA A 37 -12.35 -1.47 2.78
C ALA A 37 -12.04 -0.07 2.19
N PHE A 38 -11.55 0.04 0.96
CA PHE A 38 -11.33 1.32 0.26
C PHE A 38 -12.51 1.77 -0.61
N THR A 39 -13.51 0.92 -0.83
CA THR A 39 -14.69 1.24 -1.65
C THR A 39 -15.84 1.63 -0.73
N ALA A 40 -16.18 2.92 -0.70
CA ALA A 40 -17.25 3.47 0.15
C ALA A 40 -18.64 2.89 -0.17
N ASP A 41 -18.85 2.48 -1.43
CA ASP A 41 -20.12 1.99 -1.96
C ASP A 41 -20.10 0.49 -2.28
N ALA A 42 -19.20 -0.30 -1.66
CA ALA A 42 -19.25 -1.75 -1.85
C ALA A 42 -20.65 -2.23 -1.41
N PRO A 43 -21.45 -2.81 -2.33
CA PRO A 43 -22.78 -3.23 -1.97
C PRO A 43 -22.69 -4.21 -0.80
N ASP A 44 -23.61 -4.08 0.15
CA ASP A 44 -23.76 -4.94 1.35
C ASP A 44 -24.07 -6.41 1.00
N HIS A 45 -24.01 -6.76 -0.29
CA HIS A 45 -24.01 -8.13 -0.76
C HIS A 45 -22.82 -8.84 -0.14
N SER A 46 -23.15 -9.77 0.76
CA SER A 46 -22.22 -10.75 1.31
C SER A 46 -21.26 -11.17 0.21
N LEU A 47 -19.99 -10.82 0.39
CA LEU A 47 -18.96 -11.13 -0.58
C LEU A 47 -18.97 -12.64 -0.77
N THR A 48 -19.55 -13.04 -1.89
CA THR A 48 -19.79 -14.44 -2.19
C THR A 48 -18.41 -15.06 -2.30
N HIS A 49 -18.21 -16.17 -1.58
CA HIS A 49 -16.88 -16.74 -1.43
C HIS A 49 -16.41 -17.29 -2.79
N ALA A 50 -15.12 -17.27 -3.07
CA ALA A 50 -14.58 -17.79 -4.35
C ALA A 50 -15.02 -19.25 -4.62
N LEU A 51 -15.13 -20.05 -3.56
CA LEU A 51 -15.65 -21.42 -3.61
C LEU A 51 -17.14 -21.52 -3.95
N ASP A 52 -17.96 -20.53 -3.57
CA ASP A 52 -19.37 -20.50 -4.01
C ASP A 52 -19.45 -20.27 -5.52
N TYR A 53 -18.64 -19.35 -6.05
CA TYR A 53 -18.55 -19.13 -7.50
C TYR A 53 -18.10 -20.40 -8.22
N LEU A 54 -17.05 -21.07 -7.73
CA LEU A 54 -16.58 -22.33 -8.29
C LEU A 54 -17.68 -23.39 -8.27
N ALA A 55 -18.40 -23.55 -7.15
CA ALA A 55 -19.52 -24.50 -7.04
C ALA A 55 -20.77 -24.11 -7.85
N ALA A 56 -20.91 -22.84 -8.24
CA ALA A 56 -22.00 -22.37 -9.08
C ALA A 56 -21.79 -22.67 -10.58
N THR A 57 -20.53 -22.79 -11.02
CA THR A 57 -20.18 -22.98 -12.46
C THR A 57 -20.81 -24.22 -13.08
N CYS A 58 -20.67 -25.40 -12.47
CA CYS A 58 -21.24 -26.65 -12.96
C CYS A 58 -21.46 -27.69 -11.85
N ARG A 59 -22.17 -28.78 -12.17
CA ARG A 59 -22.49 -29.85 -11.19
C ARG A 59 -21.25 -30.62 -10.73
N THR A 60 -20.29 -30.86 -11.63
CA THR A 60 -19.04 -31.56 -11.30
C THR A 60 -18.23 -30.77 -10.28
N LEU A 61 -17.97 -29.49 -10.56
CA LEU A 61 -17.22 -28.61 -9.64
C LEU A 61 -17.94 -28.42 -8.31
N ARG A 62 -19.27 -28.38 -8.31
CA ARG A 62 -20.05 -28.41 -7.07
C ARG A 62 -19.79 -29.68 -6.25
N GLY A 63 -19.77 -30.84 -6.91
CA GLY A 63 -19.46 -32.12 -6.28
C GLY A 63 -18.05 -32.13 -5.67
N GLU A 64 -17.06 -31.68 -6.43
CA GLU A 64 -15.67 -31.59 -5.98
C GLU A 64 -15.47 -30.62 -4.81
N VAL A 65 -16.01 -29.41 -4.89
CA VAL A 65 -15.96 -28.44 -3.78
C VAL A 65 -16.63 -28.99 -2.53
N ASN A 66 -17.74 -29.73 -2.68
CA ASN A 66 -18.45 -30.34 -1.56
C ASN A 66 -17.66 -31.51 -0.95
N SER A 67 -17.04 -32.34 -1.79
CA SER A 67 -16.14 -33.43 -1.39
C SER A 67 -14.93 -32.90 -0.64
N TRP A 68 -14.27 -31.88 -1.19
CA TRP A 68 -13.16 -31.19 -0.55
C TRP A 68 -13.56 -30.59 0.81
N ALA A 69 -14.71 -29.91 0.89
CA ALA A 69 -15.17 -29.31 2.15
C ALA A 69 -15.45 -30.38 3.21
N GLN A 70 -15.99 -31.54 2.82
CA GLN A 70 -16.15 -32.69 3.72
C GLN A 70 -14.80 -33.19 4.22
N HIS A 71 -13.83 -33.36 3.32
CA HIS A 71 -12.47 -33.79 3.68
C HIS A 71 -11.82 -32.80 4.66
N PHE A 72 -11.92 -31.49 4.39
CA PHE A 72 -11.41 -30.44 5.27
C PHE A 72 -12.04 -30.53 6.67
N LEU A 73 -13.38 -30.62 6.74
CA LEU A 73 -14.09 -30.70 8.03
C LEU A 73 -13.71 -31.95 8.84
N ARG A 74 -13.52 -33.10 8.18
CA ARG A 74 -13.05 -34.33 8.82
C ARG A 74 -11.62 -34.20 9.31
N HIS A 75 -10.71 -33.67 8.49
CA HIS A 75 -9.31 -33.47 8.86
C HIS A 75 -9.17 -32.49 10.05
N HIS A 76 -10.04 -31.48 10.12
CA HIS A 76 -10.07 -30.47 11.17
C HIS A 76 -11.19 -30.72 12.19
N ALA A 77 -11.57 -31.97 12.44
CA ALA A 77 -12.67 -32.31 13.36
C ALA A 77 -12.39 -31.86 14.81
N SER A 78 -11.12 -31.74 15.21
CA SER A 78 -10.72 -31.26 16.53
C SER A 78 -11.15 -29.83 16.82
N ILE A 79 -11.17 -28.95 15.80
CA ILE A 79 -11.56 -27.54 15.94
C ILE A 79 -12.96 -27.24 15.40
N THR A 80 -13.42 -27.98 14.40
CA THR A 80 -14.75 -27.79 13.79
C THR A 80 -15.86 -28.55 14.51
N HIS A 81 -15.47 -29.53 15.34
CA HIS A 81 -16.37 -30.51 15.96
C HIS A 81 -17.24 -31.24 14.93
N HIS A 82 -16.74 -31.41 13.71
CA HIS A 82 -17.45 -32.12 12.66
C HIS A 82 -17.70 -33.57 13.04
N LYS A 83 -18.93 -34.03 12.78
CA LYS A 83 -19.34 -35.43 12.91
C LYS A 83 -20.08 -35.84 11.65
N ASP A 84 -19.71 -37.02 11.15
CA ASP A 84 -20.44 -37.67 10.07
C ASP A 84 -21.85 -38.05 10.54
N LEU A 85 -22.79 -38.02 9.60
CA LEU A 85 -24.16 -38.46 9.84
C LEU A 85 -24.21 -39.99 9.90
N LYS A 86 -25.20 -40.51 10.65
CA LYS A 86 -25.38 -41.96 10.85
C LYS A 86 -25.64 -42.72 9.56
N THR A 87 -26.28 -42.09 8.57
CA THR A 87 -26.68 -42.75 7.33
C THR A 87 -25.89 -42.20 6.13
N PRO A 88 -25.28 -43.07 5.31
CA PRO A 88 -24.54 -42.65 4.11
C PRO A 88 -25.39 -41.83 3.13
N LYS A 89 -26.69 -42.15 3.03
CA LYS A 89 -27.64 -41.44 2.15
C LYS A 89 -27.77 -39.96 2.56
N LEU A 90 -27.96 -39.68 3.86
CA LEU A 90 -28.03 -38.29 4.34
C LEU A 90 -26.69 -37.57 4.19
N GLN A 91 -25.57 -38.30 4.35
CA GLN A 91 -24.23 -37.75 4.16
C GLN A 91 -24.02 -37.30 2.70
N SER A 92 -24.43 -38.11 1.71
CA SER A 92 -24.25 -37.81 0.29
C SER A 92 -25.04 -36.59 -0.20
N THR A 93 -26.20 -36.31 0.42
CA THR A 93 -27.05 -35.16 0.07
C THR A 93 -26.69 -33.89 0.81
N ARG A 94 -25.78 -33.95 1.78
CA ARG A 94 -25.43 -32.82 2.63
C ARG A 94 -24.55 -31.82 1.87
N ASN A 95 -24.85 -30.54 2.05
CA ASN A 95 -23.96 -29.45 1.67
C ASN A 95 -22.91 -29.25 2.78
N PHE A 96 -21.66 -29.57 2.49
CA PHE A 96 -20.51 -29.41 3.39
C PHE A 96 -19.84 -28.05 3.22
N LEU A 97 -20.12 -27.31 2.14
CA LEU A 97 -19.60 -25.96 1.96
C LEU A 97 -20.43 -24.93 2.74
N ARG A 98 -21.76 -25.01 2.63
CA ARG A 98 -22.73 -24.06 3.20
C ARG A 98 -23.79 -24.77 4.05
N GLY A 99 -24.48 -24.01 4.91
CA GLY A 99 -25.56 -24.50 5.77
C GLY A 99 -25.13 -24.68 7.23
N LYS A 100 -26.03 -25.19 8.09
CA LYS A 100 -25.85 -25.22 9.56
C LYS A 100 -24.52 -25.81 10.02
N ALA A 101 -23.97 -26.76 9.28
CA ALA A 101 -22.71 -27.42 9.58
C ALA A 101 -21.81 -27.52 8.34
N GLY A 102 -21.88 -26.50 7.48
CA GLY A 102 -20.99 -26.30 6.34
C GLY A 102 -19.77 -25.47 6.73
N LEU A 103 -18.67 -25.65 6.00
CA LEU A 103 -17.36 -25.05 6.24
C LEU A 103 -17.40 -23.52 6.25
N LEU A 104 -17.96 -22.89 5.22
CA LEU A 104 -17.97 -21.43 5.11
C LEU A 104 -18.89 -20.80 6.16
N THR A 105 -20.04 -21.40 6.42
CA THR A 105 -20.94 -20.95 7.50
C THR A 105 -20.31 -21.08 8.88
N TRP A 106 -19.46 -22.09 9.10
CA TRP A 106 -18.66 -22.21 10.32
C TRP A 106 -17.54 -21.15 10.39
N ALA A 107 -16.81 -20.95 9.30
CA ALA A 107 -15.69 -20.01 9.21
C ALA A 107 -16.10 -18.52 9.31
N GLU A 108 -17.37 -18.21 9.06
CA GLU A 108 -17.95 -16.88 9.30
C GLU A 108 -18.04 -16.48 10.78
N LYS A 109 -18.03 -17.47 11.68
CA LYS A 109 -18.25 -17.29 13.13
C LYS A 109 -17.07 -17.72 13.99
N HIS A 110 -16.23 -18.61 13.49
CA HIS A 110 -15.14 -19.22 14.25
C HIS A 110 -13.79 -18.92 13.62
N CYS A 111 -12.77 -18.83 14.47
CA CYS A 111 -11.39 -18.74 14.04
C CYS A 111 -11.01 -19.99 13.24
N LEU A 112 -10.59 -19.81 11.99
CA LEU A 112 -10.22 -20.91 11.09
C LEU A 112 -9.13 -21.85 11.66
N PHE A 113 -8.27 -21.35 12.56
CA PHE A 113 -7.12 -22.09 13.07
C PHE A 113 -7.38 -22.82 14.39
N CYS A 114 -8.14 -22.21 15.31
CA CYS A 114 -8.34 -22.77 16.65
C CYS A 114 -9.80 -23.10 16.98
N GLY A 115 -10.73 -22.80 16.07
CA GLY A 115 -12.16 -23.06 16.23
C GLY A 115 -12.89 -22.20 17.25
N LYS A 116 -12.20 -21.34 18.01
CA LYS A 116 -12.84 -20.41 18.94
C LYS A 116 -13.68 -19.36 18.19
N THR A 117 -14.86 -19.04 18.71
CA THR A 117 -15.71 -17.97 18.16
C THR A 117 -14.94 -16.66 18.05
N SER A 118 -15.07 -15.98 16.91
CA SER A 118 -14.40 -14.69 16.69
C SER A 118 -15.20 -13.81 15.74
N ALA A 119 -15.41 -12.55 16.13
CA ALA A 119 -15.97 -11.52 15.26
C ALA A 119 -14.88 -10.81 14.42
N ARG A 120 -13.59 -11.03 14.71
CA ARG A 120 -12.48 -10.37 14.03
C ARG A 120 -12.12 -11.12 12.75
N SER A 121 -12.00 -10.42 11.63
CA SER A 121 -11.44 -11.00 10.40
C SER A 121 -9.91 -11.10 10.49
N ALA A 122 -9.32 -12.11 9.84
CA ALA A 122 -7.87 -12.17 9.69
C ALA A 122 -7.38 -10.97 8.87
N ILE A 123 -6.23 -10.40 9.23
CA ILE A 123 -5.78 -9.16 8.58
C ILE A 123 -5.41 -9.44 7.12
N LEU A 124 -4.57 -10.46 6.87
CA LEU A 124 -4.05 -10.77 5.54
C LEU A 124 -4.92 -11.75 4.74
N VAL A 125 -6.02 -12.22 5.32
CA VAL A 125 -6.99 -13.13 4.70
C VAL A 125 -8.39 -12.77 5.21
N ASN A 126 -8.85 -11.58 4.85
CA ASN A 126 -10.07 -10.98 5.41
C ASN A 126 -11.38 -11.75 5.10
N GLY A 127 -11.35 -12.77 4.25
CA GLY A 127 -12.48 -13.66 3.98
C GLY A 127 -12.88 -14.56 5.16
N PHE A 128 -12.04 -14.73 6.18
CA PHE A 128 -12.39 -15.53 7.37
C PHE A 128 -12.16 -14.82 8.69
N ARG A 129 -12.83 -15.35 9.72
CA ARG A 129 -12.60 -14.95 11.10
C ARG A 129 -11.32 -15.57 11.65
N CYS A 130 -10.61 -14.78 12.46
CA CYS A 130 -9.38 -15.19 13.11
C CYS A 130 -9.16 -14.40 14.40
N CYS A 131 -8.91 -15.12 15.50
CA CYS A 131 -8.57 -14.50 16.77
C CYS A 131 -7.20 -13.82 16.71
N ALA A 132 -6.96 -12.85 17.58
CA ALA A 132 -5.70 -12.09 17.60
C ALA A 132 -4.46 -12.98 17.82
N HIS A 133 -4.59 -14.03 18.63
CA HIS A 133 -3.50 -14.97 18.90
C HIS A 133 -3.08 -15.74 17.64
N CYS A 134 -4.02 -16.40 16.97
CA CYS A 134 -3.74 -17.14 15.74
C CYS A 134 -3.28 -16.21 14.62
N ASP A 135 -3.86 -15.02 14.49
CA ASP A 135 -3.43 -14.04 13.48
C ASP A 135 -1.98 -13.58 13.68
N LYS A 136 -1.52 -13.44 14.94
CA LYS A 136 -0.11 -13.15 15.25
C LYS A 136 0.81 -14.34 14.97
N GLN A 137 0.34 -15.57 15.23
CA GLN A 137 1.10 -16.79 15.00
C GLN A 137 1.28 -17.10 13.51
N GLN A 138 0.20 -16.99 12.73
CA GLN A 138 0.17 -17.33 11.30
C GLN A 138 0.86 -16.27 10.45
N TRP A 139 0.73 -15.00 10.85
CA TRP A 139 1.34 -13.86 10.17
C TRP A 139 2.16 -13.04 11.15
N PRO A 140 3.35 -13.55 11.53
CA PRO A 140 4.26 -12.81 12.39
C PRO A 140 4.82 -11.60 11.66
N ARG A 141 5.28 -10.60 12.41
CA ARG A 141 6.00 -9.42 11.87
C ARG A 141 5.22 -8.67 10.78
N LYS A 142 3.94 -8.41 11.03
CA LYS A 142 3.17 -7.47 10.21
C LYS A 142 3.57 -6.04 10.54
N ILE A 143 3.71 -5.20 9.52
CA ILE A 143 4.03 -3.78 9.65
C ILE A 143 2.96 -2.93 8.98
N THR A 144 2.71 -1.74 9.51
CA THR A 144 1.74 -0.81 8.93
C THR A 144 2.28 -0.16 7.66
N LYS A 145 1.41 0.39 6.81
CA LYS A 145 1.79 1.20 5.64
C LYS A 145 2.81 2.29 6.01
N THR A 146 2.57 3.00 7.11
CA THR A 146 3.48 4.04 7.60
C THR A 146 4.84 3.47 7.97
N ALA A 147 4.89 2.35 8.70
CA ALA A 147 6.14 1.70 9.06
C ALA A 147 6.90 1.18 7.82
N ALA A 148 6.20 0.68 6.80
CA ALA A 148 6.80 0.28 5.54
C ALA A 148 7.46 1.48 4.84
N LYS A 149 6.75 2.61 4.73
CA LYS A 149 7.26 3.86 4.13
C LYS A 149 8.47 4.41 4.88
N THR A 150 8.45 4.40 6.22
CA THR A 150 9.53 5.01 7.03
C THR A 150 10.75 4.11 7.17
N LYS A 151 10.56 2.80 7.36
CA LYS A 151 11.65 1.86 7.64
C LYS A 151 12.37 1.41 6.36
N TYR A 152 11.63 1.22 5.27
CA TYR A 152 12.14 0.65 4.02
C TYR A 152 12.19 1.66 2.87
N ASP A 153 11.83 2.93 3.13
CA ASP A 153 11.75 4.02 2.14
C ASP A 153 10.82 3.75 0.94
N VAL A 154 9.96 2.74 1.04
CA VAL A 154 9.09 2.34 -0.07
C VAL A 154 7.96 3.35 -0.24
N LYS A 155 7.75 3.82 -1.48
CA LYS A 155 6.68 4.76 -1.81
C LYS A 155 5.31 4.09 -1.82
N GLU A 156 4.27 4.88 -1.62
CA GLU A 156 2.89 4.40 -1.53
C GLU A 156 2.42 3.67 -2.79
N HIS A 157 2.78 4.18 -3.97
CA HIS A 157 2.43 3.56 -5.24
C HIS A 157 3.17 2.24 -5.51
N HIS A 158 4.28 1.97 -4.82
CA HIS A 158 4.91 0.65 -4.85
C HIS A 158 4.18 -0.34 -3.93
N LEU A 159 3.64 0.14 -2.81
CA LEU A 159 2.90 -0.70 -1.85
C LEU A 159 1.50 -1.07 -2.35
N LEU A 160 0.82 -0.10 -2.97
CA LEU A 160 -0.55 -0.23 -3.47
C LEU A 160 -0.66 0.32 -4.90
N PRO A 161 -0.13 -0.39 -5.92
CA PRO A 161 -0.16 0.10 -7.30
C PRO A 161 -1.59 0.32 -7.82
N SER A 162 -2.53 -0.52 -7.40
CA SER A 162 -3.93 -0.50 -7.85
C SER A 162 -4.75 0.67 -7.31
N THR A 163 -4.27 1.42 -6.32
CA THR A 163 -5.00 2.57 -5.75
C THR A 163 -4.53 3.91 -6.32
N HIS A 164 -3.46 3.94 -7.11
CA HIS A 164 -2.92 5.19 -7.66
C HIS A 164 -3.55 5.50 -9.03
N PRO A 165 -4.22 6.66 -9.24
CA PRO A 165 -4.97 6.96 -10.46
C PRO A 165 -4.16 6.80 -11.76
N SER A 166 -2.87 7.16 -11.75
CA SER A 166 -2.00 7.02 -12.93
C SER A 166 -1.51 5.58 -13.20
N LEU A 167 -1.59 4.69 -12.20
CA LEU A 167 -1.13 3.30 -12.31
C LEU A 167 -2.30 2.31 -12.41
N MET A 168 -3.55 2.74 -12.18
CA MET A 168 -4.73 1.88 -12.35
C MET A 168 -4.86 1.32 -13.77
N ARG A 169 -4.34 2.03 -14.78
CA ARG A 169 -4.37 1.58 -16.19
C ARG A 169 -3.18 0.69 -16.56
N LEU A 170 -2.13 0.67 -15.75
CA LEU A 170 -0.99 -0.23 -15.95
C LEU A 170 -1.32 -1.52 -15.21
N LYS A 171 -1.54 -2.62 -15.94
CA LYS A 171 -1.61 -3.98 -15.38
C LYS A 171 -0.27 -4.29 -14.72
N GLN A 172 -0.12 -3.85 -13.47
CA GLN A 172 1.12 -3.78 -12.69
C GLN A 172 2.24 -2.94 -13.37
N PRO A 173 2.75 -1.91 -12.69
CA PRO A 173 3.96 -1.24 -13.15
C PRO A 173 5.15 -2.18 -12.91
N GLY A 174 5.54 -2.93 -13.94
CA GLY A 174 6.79 -3.72 -13.98
C GLY A 174 6.80 -5.00 -13.13
N ASN A 175 7.95 -5.70 -13.18
CA ASN A 175 8.29 -6.93 -12.45
C ASN A 175 8.30 -6.80 -10.91
N LEU A 176 7.52 -5.88 -10.34
CA LEU A 176 7.47 -5.66 -8.90
C LEU A 176 6.85 -6.88 -8.21
N PRO A 177 7.47 -7.36 -7.12
CA PRO A 177 6.91 -8.44 -6.32
C PRO A 177 5.50 -8.09 -5.82
N ARG A 178 4.53 -8.99 -6.04
CA ARG A 178 3.17 -8.84 -5.50
C ARG A 178 3.21 -8.89 -3.97
N LEU A 179 2.81 -7.80 -3.32
CA LEU A 179 2.66 -7.74 -1.87
C LEU A 179 1.31 -8.29 -1.41
N ARG A 180 1.32 -9.11 -0.36
CA ARG A 180 0.12 -9.45 0.41
C ARG A 180 -0.12 -8.37 1.46
N TYR A 181 -1.32 -7.84 1.51
CA TYR A 181 -1.66 -6.78 2.45
C TYR A 181 -3.10 -6.85 2.92
N GLY A 182 -3.31 -6.48 4.16
CA GLY A 182 -4.60 -6.51 4.81
C GLY A 182 -5.05 -5.13 5.23
N THR A 183 -6.35 -4.94 5.36
CA THR A 183 -6.94 -3.73 5.95
C THR A 183 -7.76 -4.11 7.17
N TYR A 184 -7.60 -3.35 8.26
CA TYR A 184 -8.46 -3.47 9.44
C TYR A 184 -8.77 -2.09 10.01
N LEU A 185 -9.85 -1.99 10.78
CA LEU A 185 -10.22 -0.77 11.49
C LEU A 185 -9.53 -0.75 12.86
N SER A 186 -8.74 0.30 13.11
CA SER A 186 -8.12 0.58 14.41
C SER A 186 -8.60 1.94 14.87
N SER A 187 -9.36 2.01 15.97
CA SER A 187 -9.92 3.28 16.47
C SER A 187 -10.70 4.06 15.38
N ASN A 188 -11.55 3.36 14.61
CA ASN A 188 -12.28 3.88 13.45
C ASN A 188 -11.42 4.38 12.28
N VAL A 189 -10.10 4.19 12.33
CA VAL A 189 -9.18 4.53 11.24
C VAL A 189 -8.81 3.26 10.48
N GLN A 190 -9.06 3.26 9.17
CA GLN A 190 -8.64 2.18 8.30
C GLN A 190 -7.10 2.11 8.25
N THR A 191 -6.56 0.97 8.67
CA THR A 191 -5.13 0.72 8.73
C THR A 191 -4.76 -0.41 7.79
N THR A 192 -3.82 -0.16 6.88
CA THR A 192 -3.26 -1.18 6.00
C THR A 192 -2.00 -1.78 6.61
N MET A 193 -1.91 -3.11 6.60
CA MET A 193 -0.74 -3.87 7.06
C MET A 193 -0.18 -4.76 5.97
N PHE A 194 1.13 -4.96 6.02
CA PHE A 194 1.89 -5.80 5.10
C PHE A 194 2.72 -6.79 5.91
N LEU A 195 3.12 -7.91 5.28
CA LEU A 195 4.18 -8.74 5.83
C LEU A 195 5.52 -8.04 5.66
N GLU A 196 6.28 -7.91 6.75
CA GLU A 196 7.61 -7.28 6.71
C GLU A 196 8.54 -7.96 5.71
N ALA A 197 8.49 -9.29 5.61
CA ALA A 197 9.29 -10.05 4.66
C ALA A 197 8.98 -9.70 3.20
N ASP A 198 7.69 -9.49 2.88
CA ASP A 198 7.28 -9.12 1.52
C ASP A 198 7.73 -7.69 1.20
N VAL A 199 7.61 -6.75 2.15
CA VAL A 199 8.09 -5.37 2.01
C VAL A 199 9.61 -5.30 1.87
N ARG A 200 10.36 -6.13 2.63
CA ARG A 200 11.80 -6.23 2.51
C ARG A 200 12.22 -6.68 1.11
N ARG A 201 11.61 -7.75 0.57
CA ARG A 201 11.88 -8.21 -0.80
C ARG A 201 11.59 -7.14 -1.84
N LEU A 202 10.53 -6.35 -1.65
CA LEU A 202 10.24 -5.21 -2.53
C LEU A 202 11.33 -4.12 -2.41
N ALA A 203 11.79 -3.80 -1.21
CA ALA A 203 12.86 -2.82 -1.00
C ALA A 203 14.19 -3.30 -1.62
N ASP A 204 14.53 -4.57 -1.41
CA ASP A 204 15.68 -5.23 -2.06
C ASP A 204 15.59 -5.11 -3.58
N HIS A 205 14.40 -5.34 -4.16
CA HIS A 205 14.18 -5.22 -5.59
C HIS A 205 14.31 -3.77 -6.10
N LEU A 206 13.88 -2.78 -5.32
CA LEU A 206 13.91 -1.37 -5.71
C LEU A 206 15.29 -0.72 -5.59
N TYR A 207 16.06 -1.11 -4.56
CA TYR A 207 17.32 -0.43 -4.19
C TYR A 207 18.55 -1.33 -4.29
N GLY A 208 18.36 -2.64 -4.54
CA GLY A 208 19.41 -3.65 -4.38
C GLY A 208 19.68 -3.90 -2.90
N ASP A 209 20.58 -3.12 -2.32
CA ASP A 209 20.89 -3.14 -0.88
C ASP A 209 20.15 -2.00 -0.17
N TRP A 210 18.94 -2.31 0.32
CA TRP A 210 18.12 -1.31 1.01
C TRP A 210 18.75 -0.85 2.34
N GLU A 211 19.57 -1.68 3.00
CA GLU A 211 20.19 -1.33 4.28
C GLU A 211 21.23 -0.23 4.05
N ARG A 212 22.05 -0.38 2.99
CA ARG A 212 22.99 0.65 2.55
C ARG A 212 22.28 1.93 2.12
N HIS A 213 21.23 1.83 1.30
CA HIS A 213 20.42 2.99 0.89
C HIS A 213 19.91 3.79 2.10
N MET A 214 19.40 3.10 3.12
CA MET A 214 18.92 3.73 4.34
C MET A 214 20.04 4.33 5.20
N ALA A 215 21.22 3.70 5.25
CA ALA A 215 22.38 4.25 5.93
C ALA A 215 22.85 5.56 5.28
N ASP A 216 22.98 5.57 3.95
CA ASP A 216 23.38 6.74 3.17
C ASP A 216 22.39 7.89 3.35
N LYS A 217 21.09 7.58 3.34
CA LYS A 217 20.02 8.57 3.58
C LYS A 217 20.10 9.17 4.98
N ARG A 218 20.37 8.36 6.01
CA ARG A 218 20.54 8.85 7.39
C ARG A 218 21.78 9.73 7.52
N ALA A 219 22.91 9.32 6.92
CA ALA A 219 24.13 10.12 6.90
C ALA A 219 23.90 11.48 6.24
N ALA A 220 23.29 11.50 5.06
CA ALA A 220 22.94 12.73 4.36
C ALA A 220 22.00 13.65 5.16
N ALA A 221 21.02 13.06 5.87
CA ALA A 221 20.11 13.82 6.74
C ALA A 221 20.85 14.46 7.94
N GLN A 222 21.79 13.74 8.56
CA GLN A 222 22.64 14.28 9.63
C GLN A 222 23.52 15.43 9.13
N THR A 223 24.12 15.29 7.94
CA THR A 223 24.90 16.37 7.32
C THR A 223 24.05 17.62 7.08
N ARG A 224 22.83 17.44 6.52
CA ARG A 224 21.90 18.56 6.29
C ARG A 224 21.48 19.25 7.60
N LYS A 225 21.25 18.47 8.66
CA LYS A 225 20.90 19.02 9.98
C LYS A 225 22.04 19.87 10.54
N ARG A 226 23.28 19.37 10.49
CA ARG A 226 24.48 20.11 10.93
C ARG A 226 24.64 21.42 10.18
N VAL A 227 24.56 21.40 8.85
CA VAL A 227 24.65 22.62 8.02
C VAL A 227 23.54 23.61 8.35
N LYS A 228 22.32 23.14 8.63
CA LYS A 228 21.20 24.00 9.03
C LYS A 228 21.43 24.65 10.40
N GLU A 229 21.97 23.89 11.36
CA GLU A 229 22.31 24.39 12.70
C GLU A 229 23.44 25.41 12.64
N GLU A 230 24.50 25.16 11.85
CA GLU A 230 25.58 26.12 11.60
C GLU A 230 25.07 27.41 10.96
N ARG A 231 24.19 27.31 9.94
CA ARG A 231 23.57 28.49 9.32
C ARG A 231 22.72 29.28 10.32
N LYS A 232 21.89 28.58 11.10
CA LYS A 232 21.06 29.20 12.14
C LYS A 232 21.92 29.91 13.19
N ALA A 233 22.99 29.27 13.67
CA ALA A 233 23.91 29.86 14.63
C ALA A 233 24.62 31.10 14.07
N LYS A 234 25.01 31.09 12.80
CA LYS A 234 25.60 32.26 12.12
C LYS A 234 24.60 33.41 12.01
N THR A 235 23.36 33.14 11.63
CA THR A 235 22.30 34.17 11.59
C THR A 235 22.04 34.74 12.98
N GLU A 236 21.87 33.90 14.01
CA GLU A 236 21.66 34.36 15.39
C GLU A 236 22.86 35.12 15.97
N ALA A 237 24.09 34.82 15.53
CA ALA A 237 25.27 35.58 15.89
C ALA A 237 25.31 36.94 15.20
N ALA A 238 24.95 37.00 13.92
CA ALA A 238 24.86 38.25 13.16
C ALA A 238 23.76 39.17 13.72
N ASP A 239 22.58 38.62 14.04
CA ASP A 239 21.47 39.37 14.64
C ASP A 239 21.86 39.93 16.01
N ARG A 240 22.55 39.14 16.84
CA ARG A 240 23.09 39.61 18.13
C ARG A 240 24.15 40.69 17.97
N ALA A 241 25.05 40.55 17.00
CA ALA A 241 26.07 41.56 16.72
C ALA A 241 25.44 42.87 16.23
N TRP A 242 24.45 42.79 15.36
CA TRP A 242 23.68 43.95 14.89
C TRP A 242 22.91 44.62 16.04
N ALA A 243 22.27 43.85 16.92
CA ALA A 243 21.57 44.38 18.09
C ALA A 243 22.54 45.06 19.07
N ALA A 244 23.73 44.50 19.29
CA ALA A 244 24.75 45.11 20.14
C ALA A 244 25.23 46.47 19.60
N GLN A 245 25.43 46.58 18.29
CA GLN A 245 25.85 47.82 17.63
C GLN A 245 24.75 48.91 17.67
N ASN A 246 23.47 48.52 17.61
CA ASN A 246 22.33 49.44 17.58
C ASN A 246 21.62 49.58 18.94
N THR A 247 22.33 49.38 20.05
CA THR A 247 21.76 49.64 21.38
C THR A 247 21.65 51.16 21.63
N PRO A 248 20.55 51.64 22.28
CA PRO A 248 20.27 53.07 22.46
C PRO A 248 21.37 53.90 23.14
N ILE A 249 22.27 53.23 23.87
CA ILE A 249 23.39 53.88 24.57
C ILE A 249 24.50 54.29 23.59
N ASN A 250 24.71 53.54 22.50
CA ASN A 250 25.72 53.88 21.49
C ASN A 250 25.21 54.90 20.44
N SER A 251 23.91 54.95 20.19
CA SER A 251 23.31 55.97 19.31
C SER A 251 23.42 57.39 19.88
N ALA A 252 23.36 57.55 21.21
CA ALA A 252 23.54 58.86 21.86
C ALA A 252 25.00 59.39 21.79
N ALA A 253 25.99 58.49 21.72
CA ALA A 253 27.40 58.86 21.56
C ALA A 253 27.76 59.25 20.12
N ASN A 254 27.06 58.69 19.11
CA ASN A 254 27.27 59.06 17.71
C ASN A 254 26.49 60.34 17.31
N GLU A 255 25.32 60.61 17.89
CA GLU A 255 24.59 61.87 17.63
C GLU A 255 25.33 63.11 18.16
N SER A 256 26.14 62.96 19.21
CA SER A 256 26.95 64.06 19.77
C SER A 256 28.21 64.39 18.96
N GLN A 257 28.57 63.58 17.94
CA GLN A 257 29.72 63.83 17.07
C GLN A 257 29.34 64.39 15.68
N SER A 258 28.05 64.31 15.30
CA SER A 258 27.55 64.83 14.02
C SER A 258 27.00 66.27 14.07
N GLN A 259 26.97 66.92 15.24
CA GLN A 259 26.50 68.31 15.35
C GLN A 259 27.57 69.39 15.04
N ASP A 260 28.82 69.03 14.73
CA ASP A 260 29.91 70.01 14.57
C ASP A 260 30.50 70.14 13.14
N VAL A 261 29.89 69.52 12.13
CA VAL A 261 30.33 69.65 10.72
C VAL A 261 29.13 69.84 9.80
N GLY A 262 28.62 71.07 9.73
CA GLY A 262 27.47 71.39 8.88
C GLY A 262 27.19 72.89 8.73
N ALA A 263 28.24 73.72 8.72
CA ALA A 263 28.16 75.06 8.16
C ALA A 263 28.84 75.07 6.78
N GLU A 264 28.16 75.68 5.81
CA GLU A 264 28.60 75.96 4.43
C GLU A 264 28.70 74.77 3.46
N VAL A 265 27.69 74.61 2.61
CA VAL A 265 27.79 74.83 1.15
C VAL A 265 26.37 74.99 0.59
N THR A 266 26.02 76.24 0.26
CA THR A 266 24.92 76.60 -0.63
C THR A 266 25.46 76.71 -2.07
N GLY A 267 24.66 76.27 -3.06
CA GLY A 267 24.76 76.80 -4.42
C GLY A 267 24.63 75.80 -5.58
N ASN A 268 23.52 75.93 -6.32
CA ASN A 268 23.27 75.50 -7.70
C ASN A 268 23.15 74.00 -8.00
N SER A 269 21.98 73.54 -8.44
CA SER A 269 21.47 73.82 -9.79
C SER A 269 20.10 73.17 -10.00
N LEU A 270 19.18 73.95 -10.55
CA LEU A 270 17.93 73.48 -11.17
C LEU A 270 18.21 72.55 -12.36
N ARG A 271 17.39 71.50 -12.51
CA ARG A 271 16.63 71.12 -13.72
C ARG A 271 15.81 69.86 -13.44
N GLU A 272 14.48 69.99 -13.44
CA GLU A 272 13.60 69.51 -14.52
C GLU A 272 13.77 68.03 -14.84
N SER A 273 12.81 67.20 -14.42
CA SER A 273 11.79 66.66 -15.35
C SER A 273 10.91 65.64 -14.65
N ASP A 274 9.61 65.79 -14.88
CA ASP A 274 8.54 64.83 -14.65
C ASP A 274 8.86 63.42 -15.16
N VAL A 275 8.16 62.43 -14.59
CA VAL A 275 7.41 61.35 -15.29
C VAL A 275 7.14 60.21 -14.29
N SER A 276 5.88 60.13 -13.85
CA SER A 276 5.14 58.86 -13.65
C SER A 276 4.52 58.52 -15.02
N PRO A 277 4.22 57.28 -15.45
CA PRO A 277 3.73 56.15 -14.63
C PRO A 277 4.10 54.73 -15.16
N ALA A 278 3.56 53.72 -14.47
CA ALA A 278 3.00 52.46 -15.01
C ALA A 278 3.72 51.61 -16.11
N SER A 279 3.73 50.31 -15.82
CA SER A 279 3.82 49.16 -16.74
C SER A 279 5.21 48.65 -17.15
N MET A 280 5.48 47.39 -16.82
CA MET A 280 6.00 46.35 -17.72
C MET A 280 5.56 45.00 -17.10
N MET A 281 4.58 44.32 -17.69
CA MET A 281 4.75 43.19 -18.63
C MET A 281 5.46 42.01 -17.92
N ALA A 282 4.76 40.95 -17.52
CA ALA A 282 4.20 39.89 -18.36
C ALA A 282 5.26 39.15 -19.19
N ASP A 283 5.09 37.82 -19.18
CA ASP A 283 5.72 36.81 -20.03
C ASP A 283 7.12 36.32 -19.65
N LEU A 284 7.17 35.06 -19.20
CA LEU A 284 8.01 34.07 -19.87
C LEU A 284 7.42 32.67 -19.70
N GLU A 285 6.95 32.20 -20.84
CA GLU A 285 6.42 30.89 -21.18
C GLU A 285 7.37 29.73 -20.87
N THR A 286 6.75 28.62 -20.47
CA THR A 286 6.83 27.29 -21.09
C THR A 286 8.01 27.03 -22.04
N GLN A 287 8.76 25.94 -21.80
CA GLN A 287 8.89 24.80 -22.73
C GLN A 287 9.83 23.68 -22.20
N PRO A 288 9.75 22.47 -22.77
CA PRO A 288 9.89 21.20 -22.08
C PRO A 288 11.25 20.53 -22.30
N TYR A 289 11.64 19.66 -21.37
CA TYR A 289 12.68 18.67 -21.66
C TYR A 289 12.03 17.40 -22.22
N SER A 290 12.02 17.33 -23.56
CA SER A 290 12.03 16.05 -24.26
C SER A 290 13.45 15.50 -24.24
N LEU A 291 13.62 14.28 -23.73
CA LEU A 291 14.80 13.47 -24.03
C LEU A 291 14.30 12.13 -24.55
N GLN A 292 14.24 12.07 -25.88
CA GLN A 292 14.31 10.85 -26.64
C GLN A 292 15.68 10.21 -26.37
N MET A 293 15.69 8.98 -25.88
CA MET A 293 16.74 8.03 -26.23
C MET A 293 16.09 6.71 -26.63
N ALA A 294 16.35 6.35 -27.89
CA ALA A 294 16.00 5.10 -28.52
C ALA A 294 17.12 4.06 -28.32
N PHE A 295 16.78 2.82 -28.67
CA PHE A 295 17.60 1.60 -28.84
C PHE A 295 17.74 0.66 -27.62
N PRO A 296 17.86 -0.66 -27.85
CA PRO A 296 17.02 -1.51 -28.70
C PRO A 296 16.47 -2.75 -27.95
N LEU A 297 15.46 -3.37 -28.56
CA LEU A 297 14.93 -4.69 -28.26
C LEU A 297 16.04 -5.75 -28.31
N GLU A 298 16.20 -6.51 -27.23
CA GLU A 298 16.66 -7.90 -27.34
C GLU A 298 15.77 -8.84 -26.52
N VAL A 299 15.41 -9.90 -27.23
CA VAL A 299 14.55 -11.02 -26.91
C VAL A 299 15.27 -11.94 -25.95
N LEU A 300 14.64 -12.32 -24.83
CA LEU A 300 14.93 -13.60 -24.18
C LEU A 300 13.63 -14.21 -23.67
N ASP A 301 13.10 -15.12 -24.49
CA ASP A 301 12.31 -16.28 -24.06
C ASP A 301 13.08 -17.02 -22.97
N TYR A 302 12.42 -17.39 -21.87
CA TYR A 302 12.79 -18.60 -21.15
C TYR A 302 11.54 -19.29 -20.60
N GLN A 303 11.60 -20.61 -20.81
CA GLN A 303 10.62 -21.67 -20.59
C GLN A 303 10.27 -21.88 -19.11
#